data_AF-A0A3L9IKM1-F1
#
_entry.id   AF-A0A3L9IKM1-F1
#
_cell.length_a   1.000
_cell.length_b   1.000
_cell.length_c   1.000
_cell.angle_alpha   90.00
_cell.angle_beta   90.00
_cell.angle_gamma   90.00
#
_symmetry.space_group_name_H-M   'P 1'
#
loop_
_entity.id
_entity.type
_entity.pdbx_description
1 polymer ?
#
loop_
_entity_poly.entity_id
_entity_poly.type
_entity_poly.pdbx_seq_one_letter_code
_entity_poly.pdbx_strand_id
1 'polypeptide(L)' 'MNIYIGWLFKLIPLIMGLICIALGGFVLESSGQSEYFVAGHVLISLAAICL' A
#
# COMPACT_ATOMS: atom_id res chain seq x y z
N MET A 1 -12.84 23.31 16.88
CA MET A 1 -11.80 22.43 16.33
C MET A 1 -12.49 21.22 15.72
N ASN A 2 -12.57 21.14 14.38
CA ASN A 2 -13.42 20.17 13.68
C ASN A 2 -12.78 18.76 13.75
N ILE A 3 -13.29 17.90 14.62
CA ILE A 3 -12.82 16.50 14.79
C ILE A 3 -12.77 15.73 13.46
N TYR A 4 -13.64 16.09 12.52
CA TYR A 4 -13.71 15.53 11.17
C TYR A 4 -12.41 15.65 10.37
N ILE A 5 -11.65 16.76 10.50
CA ILE A 5 -10.43 16.96 9.69
C ILE A 5 -9.29 16.05 10.15
N GLY A 6 -9.21 15.78 11.46
CA GLY A 6 -8.19 14.88 12.03
C GLY A 6 -8.43 13.42 11.64
N TRP A 7 -9.69 13.01 11.53
CA TRP A 7 -10.04 11.67 11.07
C TRP A 7 -9.75 11.49 9.58
N LEU A 8 -10.04 12.50 8.75
CA LEU A 8 -9.79 12.44 7.30
C LEU A 8 -8.31 12.25 6.98
N PHE A 9 -7.42 12.93 7.71
CA PHE A 9 -5.98 12.84 7.49
C PHE A 9 -5.36 11.50 7.92
N LYS A 10 -6.02 10.75 8.82
CA LYS A 10 -5.63 9.38 9.19
C LYS A 10 -6.26 8.31 8.30
N LEU A 11 -7.40 8.61 7.67
CA LEU A 11 -8.08 7.68 6.78
C LEU A 11 -7.38 7.60 5.41
N ILE A 12 -6.86 8.72 4.90
CA ILE A 12 -6.22 8.79 3.58
C ILE A 12 -4.96 7.90 3.45
N PRO A 13 -4.02 7.88 4.42
CA PRO A 13 -2.83 7.05 4.37
C PRO A 13 -3.21 5.58 4.56
N LEU A 14 -4.17 5.30 5.45
CA LEU A 14 -4.68 3.95 5.69
C LEU A 14 -5.22 3.32 4.38
N ILE A 15 -6.07 4.05 3.64
CA ILE A 15 -6.61 3.57 2.37
C ILE A 15 -5.49 3.36 1.35
N MET A 16 -4.52 4.27 1.25
CA MET A 16 -3.39 4.10 0.33
C MET A 16 -2.49 2.91 0.69
N GLY A 17 -2.19 2.71 1.97
CA GLY A 17 -1.45 1.55 2.44
C GLY A 17 -2.17 0.24 2.11
N LEU A 18 -3.49 0.19 2.29
CA LEU A 18 -4.30 -0.97 1.94
C LEU A 18 -4.23 -1.30 0.43
N ILE A 19 -4.30 -0.28 -0.42
CA ILE A 19 -4.19 -0.44 -1.88
C ILE A 19 -2.78 -0.93 -2.25
N CYS A 20 -1.73 -0.41 -1.62
CA CYS A 20 -0.34 -0.87 -1.84
C CYS A 20 -0.13 -2.34 -1.45
N ILE A 21 -0.74 -2.83 -0.35
CA ILE A 21 -0.69 -4.25 0.03
C ILE A 21 -1.40 -5.12 -1.02
N ALA A 22 -2.61 -4.72 -1.43
CA ALA A 22 -3.38 -5.47 -2.42
C ALA A 22 -2.65 -5.55 -3.77
N LEU A 23 -2.08 -4.44 -4.23
CA LEU A 23 -1.32 -4.37 -5.48
C LEU A 23 0.00 -5.16 -5.37
N GLY A 24 0.72 -5.04 -4.24
CA GLY A 24 1.96 -5.78 -3.99
C GLY A 24 1.76 -7.29 -3.97
N GLY A 25 0.69 -7.77 -3.33
CA GLY A 25 0.30 -9.18 -3.36
C GLY A 25 -0.10 -9.67 -4.75
N PHE A 26 -0.90 -8.88 -5.48
CA PHE A 26 -1.30 -9.21 -6.86
C PHE A 26 -0.10 -9.30 -7.82
N VAL A 27 0.84 -8.37 -7.72
CA VAL A 27 2.07 -8.36 -8.55
C VAL A 27 2.99 -9.53 -8.19
N LEU A 28 3.07 -9.90 -6.91
CA LEU A 28 3.86 -11.04 -6.45
C LEU A 28 3.28 -12.38 -6.95
N GLU A 29 1.96 -12.52 -6.97
CA GLU A 29 1.27 -13.72 -7.49
C GLU A 29 1.34 -13.83 -9.02
N SER A 30 1.42 -12.71 -9.73
CA SER A 30 1.58 -12.65 -11.19
C SER A 30 3.02 -12.94 -11.67
N SER A 31 3.95 -13.28 -10.77
CA SER A 31 5.39 -13.32 -11.08
C SER A 31 5.84 -14.59 -11.83
N GLY A 32 5.72 -14.53 -13.16
CA GLY A 32 6.49 -15.39 -14.08
C GLY A 32 7.86 -14.82 -14.47
N GLN A 33 8.18 -13.58 -14.05
CA GLN A 33 9.42 -12.86 -14.38
C GLN A 33 9.99 -12.13 -13.15
N SER A 34 11.31 -12.04 -13.06
CA SER A 34 12.05 -11.48 -11.91
C SER A 34 11.70 -10.01 -11.58
N GLU A 35 11.24 -9.24 -12.56
CA GLU A 35 10.86 -7.83 -12.42
C GLU A 35 9.65 -7.64 -11.49
N TYR A 36 8.67 -8.55 -11.54
CA TYR A 36 7.47 -8.50 -10.71
C TYR A 36 7.74 -8.89 -9.25
N PHE A 37 8.76 -9.73 -9.01
CA PHE A 37 9.15 -10.09 -7.64
C PHE A 37 9.70 -8.87 -6.87
N VAL A 38 10.53 -8.05 -7.53
CA VAL A 38 11.07 -6.81 -6.97
C VAL A 38 9.97 -5.76 -6.80
N ALA A 39 9.12 -5.57 -7.81
CA ALA A 39 8.01 -4.62 -7.75
C ALA A 39 7.02 -4.95 -6.62
N GLY A 40 6.69 -6.23 -6.41
CA GLY A 40 5.82 -6.67 -5.30
C GLY A 40 6.39 -6.35 -3.93
N HIS A 41 7.69 -6.59 -3.70
CA HIS A 41 8.37 -6.28 -2.44
C HIS A 41 8.43 -4.77 -2.14
N VAL A 42 8.66 -3.94 -3.16
CA VAL A 42 8.69 -2.47 -2.99
C VAL A 42 7.32 -1.94 -2.61
N LEU A 43 6.24 -2.45 -3.22
CA LEU A 43 4.86 -2.06 -2.89
C LEU A 43 4.48 -2.46 -1.45
N ILE A 44 4.89 -3.64 -0.99
CA ILE A 44 4.69 -4.09 0.40
C ILE A 44 5.48 -3.21 1.38
N SER A 45 6.72 -2.84 1.04
CA SER A 45 7.54 -1.96 1.88
C SER A 45 6.95 -0.56 1.98
N LEU A 46 6.43 -0.02 0.87
CA LEU A 46 5.77 1.30 0.85
C LEU A 46 4.47 1.30 1.68
N ALA A 47 3.72 0.19 1.66
CA ALA A 47 2.53 0.04 2.48
C ALA A 47 2.83 0.12 3.99
N ALA A 48 3.95 -0.44 4.45
CA ALA A 48 4.36 -0.39 5.85
C ALA A 48 4.69 1.03 6.35
N ILE A 49 5.04 1.95 5.44
CA ILE A 49 5.31 3.37 5.76
C ILE A 49 4.01 4.19 5.78
N CYS A 50 3.00 3.73 5.04
CA CYS A 50 1.73 4.44 4.85
C CYS A 50 0.68 4.11 5.92
N LEU A 51 0.82 2.96 6.60
CA LEU A 51 -0.02 2.52 7.72
C LEU A 51 0.41 3.15 9.05
#